data_AF-A0A2H0RH07-F1
#
_entry.id   AF-A0A2H0RH07-F1
#
_cell.length_a   1.000
_cell.length_b   1.000
_cell.length_c   1.000
_cell.angle_alpha   90.00
_cell.angle_beta   90.00
_cell.angle_gamma   90.00
#
_symmetry.space_group_name_H-M   'P 1'
#
loop_
_entity.id
_entity.type
_entity.pdbx_description
1 polymer ?
#
loop_
_entity_poly.entity_id
_entity_poly.type
_entity_poly.pdbx_seq_one_letter_code
_entity_poly.pdbx_strand_id
1 'polypeptide(L)' 'YDTLITSLKNKNLDPEKFSYYLQAFKYGLPPHGGFGLGLERLTARLLNLDNVKEATLFPRDLNRIDHLLSTDK' A
#
# COMPACT_ATOMS: atom_id res chain seq x y z
N TYR A 1 0.39 1.23 22.12
CA TYR A 1 1.74 0.70 21.88
C TYR A 1 1.79 -0.81 22.11
N ASP A 2 1.43 -1.31 23.29
CA ASP A 2 1.57 -2.74 23.63
C ASP A 2 0.76 -3.69 22.74
N THR A 3 -0.46 -3.30 22.37
CA THR A 3 -1.29 -4.07 21.42
C THR A 3 -0.59 -4.29 20.07
N LEU A 4 0.15 -3.27 19.58
CA LEU A 4 0.90 -3.37 18.33
C LEU A 4 2.10 -4.33 18.50
N ILE A 5 2.81 -4.25 19.62
CA ILE A 5 3.93 -5.18 19.93
C ILE A 5 3.43 -6.62 19.98
N THR A 6 2.32 -6.87 20.67
CA THR A 6 1.69 -8.20 20.75
C THR A 6 1.29 -8.69 19.35
N SER A 7 0.65 -7.86 18.54
CA SER A 7 0.27 -8.23 17.17
C SER A 7 1.48 -8.52 16.27
N LEU A 8 2.59 -7.81 16.44
CA LEU A 8 3.82 -8.06 15.68
C LEU A 8 4.43 -9.41 16.08
N LYS A 9 4.56 -9.68 17.39
CA LYS A 9 5.05 -10.96 17.91
C LYS A 9 4.20 -12.14 17.45
N ASN A 10 2.86 -12.00 17.46
CA ASN A 10 1.95 -13.04 16.98
C ASN A 10 2.10 -13.34 15.48
N LYS A 11 2.60 -12.37 14.69
CA LYS A 11 2.90 -12.53 13.27
C LYS A 11 4.36 -12.94 13.01
N ASN A 12 5.12 -13.30 14.06
CA ASN A 12 6.56 -13.59 14.01
C ASN A 12 7.39 -12.44 13.40
N LEU A 13 6.98 -11.20 13.66
CA LEU A 13 7.69 -9.99 13.24
C LEU A 13 8.51 -9.43 14.40
N ASP A 14 9.74 -9.03 14.11
CA ASP A 14 10.63 -8.37 15.06
C ASP A 14 10.22 -6.91 15.29
N PRO A 15 9.78 -6.52 16.51
CA PRO A 15 9.35 -5.15 16.80
C PRO A 15 10.43 -4.09 16.60
N GLU A 16 11.72 -4.43 16.73
CA GLU A 16 12.82 -3.47 16.58
C GLU A 16 12.88 -2.90 15.17
N LYS A 17 12.53 -3.71 14.16
CA LYS A 17 12.43 -3.27 12.75
C LYS A 17 11.33 -2.25 12.49
N PHE A 18 10.39 -2.10 13.43
CA PHE A 18 9.27 -1.15 13.35
C PHE A 18 9.40 -0.01 14.37
N SER A 19 10.55 0.11 15.05
CA SER A 19 10.82 1.13 16.09
C SER A 19 10.45 2.55 15.65
N TYR A 20 10.79 2.93 14.42
CA TYR A 20 10.45 4.24 13.84
C TYR A 20 8.95 4.51 13.79
N TYR A 21 8.12 3.51 13.49
CA TYR A 21 6.67 3.64 13.48
C TYR A 21 6.09 3.58 14.91
N LEU A 22 6.59 2.65 15.73
CA LEU A 22 6.09 2.38 17.06
C LEU A 22 6.35 3.51 18.06
N GLN A 23 7.42 4.30 17.87
CA GLN A 23 7.75 5.42 18.78
C GLN A 23 6.59 6.42 18.91
N ALA A 24 5.86 6.71 17.82
CA ALA A 24 4.74 7.64 17.85
C ALA A 24 3.64 7.14 18.81
N PHE A 25 3.34 5.85 18.77
CA PHE A 25 2.37 5.21 19.66
C PHE A 25 2.87 5.09 21.10
N LYS A 26 4.19 5.07 21.32
CA LYS A 26 4.80 5.06 22.65
C LYS A 26 4.70 6.43 23.33
N TYR A 27 4.83 7.51 22.58
CA TYR A 27 4.84 8.88 23.09
C TYR A 27 3.49 9.60 23.03
N GLY A 28 2.39 8.88 22.79
CA GLY A 28 1.04 9.43 22.97
C GLY A 28 0.34 9.88 21.70
N LEU A 29 0.43 9.10 20.61
CA LEU A 29 -0.44 9.28 19.45
C LEU A 29 -1.93 9.20 19.88
N PRO A 30 -2.77 10.20 19.56
CA PRO A 30 -4.18 10.21 19.94
C PRO A 30 -4.96 9.07 19.26
N PRO A 31 -6.16 8.73 19.76
CA PRO A 31 -7.06 7.84 19.04
C PRO A 31 -7.32 8.38 17.63
N HIS A 32 -7.00 7.58 16.62
CA HIS A 32 -7.13 7.94 15.22
C HIS A 32 -7.71 6.76 14.44
N GLY A 33 -8.30 7.09 13.29
CA GLY A 33 -8.83 6.14 12.34
C GLY A 33 -8.95 6.82 10.98
N GLY A 34 -9.07 6.02 9.94
CA GLY A 34 -9.22 6.50 8.58
C GLY A 34 -9.66 5.38 7.66
N PHE A 35 -9.83 5.71 6.39
CA PHE A 35 -10.12 4.74 5.34
C PHE A 35 -9.30 5.08 4.10
N GLY A 36 -8.97 4.04 3.32
CA GLY A 36 -8.37 4.19 2.00
C GLY A 36 -9.39 3.85 0.94
N LEU A 37 -9.51 4.69 -0.09
CA LEU A 37 -10.35 4.44 -1.26
C LEU A 37 -9.49 4.38 -2.51
N GLY A 38 -9.64 3.31 -3.30
CA GLY A 38 -8.93 3.19 -4.58
C GLY A 38 -9.51 4.13 -5.61
N LEU A 39 -8.82 5.24 -5.90
CA LEU A 39 -9.30 6.29 -6.79
C LEU A 39 -9.49 5.80 -8.22
N GLU A 40 -8.57 4.97 -8.73
CA GLU A 40 -8.68 4.40 -10.08
C GLU A 40 -9.90 3.48 -10.19
N ARG A 41 -10.20 2.71 -9.14
CA ARG A 41 -11.40 1.87 -9.10
C ARG A 41 -12.67 2.70 -8.98
N LEU A 42 -12.65 3.77 -8.18
CA LEU A 42 -13.78 4.70 -8.09
C LEU A 42 -14.07 5.30 -9.46
N THR A 43 -13.05 5.85 -10.13
CA THR A 43 -13.17 6.45 -11.46
C THR A 43 -13.67 5.45 -12.50
N ALA A 44 -13.10 4.23 -12.54
CA ALA A 44 -13.55 3.19 -13.45
C ALA A 44 -15.04 2.87 -13.26
N ARG A 45 -15.54 2.84 -12.02
CA ARG A 45 -16.96 2.59 -11.75
C ARG A 45 -17.84 3.79 -12.08
N LEU A 46 -17.38 5.01 -11.80
CA LEU A 46 -18.11 6.24 -12.14
C LEU A 46 -18.29 6.40 -13.66
N LEU A 47 -17.29 5.99 -14.44
CA LEU A 47 -17.30 6.11 -15.90
C LEU A 47 -17.71 4.80 -16.61
N ASN A 48 -18.05 3.76 -15.85
CA ASN A 48 -18.36 2.41 -16.35
C ASN A 48 -17.30 1.87 -17.33
N LEU A 49 -16.03 2.01 -16.97
CA LEU A 49 -14.89 1.47 -17.70
C LEU A 49 -14.76 -0.04 -17.47
N ASP A 50 -14.38 -0.76 -18.51
CA ASP A 50 -14.22 -2.22 -18.45
C ASP A 50 -12.96 -2.62 -17.67
N ASN A 51 -11.96 -1.74 -17.62
CA ASN A 51 -10.69 -2.01 -16.94
C ASN A 51 -10.19 -0.80 -16.13
N VAL A 52 -9.65 -1.05 -14.94
CA VAL A 52 -9.03 -0.03 -14.08
C VAL A 52 -7.85 0.68 -14.76
N LYS A 53 -7.19 0.02 -15.72
CA LYS A 53 -6.10 0.62 -16.51
C LYS A 53 -6.57 1.82 -17.33
N GLU A 54 -7.84 1.89 -17.70
CA GLU A 54 -8.44 3.02 -18.44
C GLU A 54 -8.68 4.23 -17.53
N ALA A 55 -8.62 4.06 -16.21
CA ALA A 55 -8.77 5.12 -15.23
C ALA A 55 -7.42 5.78 -14.83
N THR A 56 -6.33 5.49 -15.53
CA THR A 56 -5.00 6.09 -15.29
C THR A 56 -4.32 6.45 -16.60
N LEU A 57 -3.55 7.54 -16.60
CA LEU A 57 -2.89 8.04 -17.82
C LEU A 57 -1.76 7.13 -18.30
N PHE A 58 -1.01 6.53 -17.37
CA PHE A 58 0.12 5.65 -17.65
C PHE A 58 -0.08 4.31 -16.93
N PRO A 59 -0.95 3.43 -17.45
CA PRO A 59 -1.23 2.14 -16.82
C PRO A 59 0.02 1.26 -16.81
N ARG A 60 0.19 0.51 -15.73
CA ARG A 60 1.24 -0.52 -15.63
C ARG A 60 0.68 -1.84 -16.14
N ASP A 61 1.46 -2.50 -16.98
CA ASP A 61 1.16 -3.85 -17.43
C ASP A 61 1.88 -4.92 -16.59
N LEU A 62 1.50 -6.18 -16.78
CA LEU A 62 2.14 -7.32 -16.11
C LEU A 62 3.65 -7.35 -16.39
N ASN A 63 4.01 -7.03 -17.63
CA ASN A 63 5.38 -6.92 -18.05
C ASN A 63 5.83 -5.47 -17.95
N ARG A 64 6.99 -5.30 -17.35
CA ARG A 64 7.74 -4.05 -17.39
C ARG A 64 8.20 -3.78 -18.82
N ILE A 65 7.85 -2.61 -19.37
CA ILE A 65 8.21 -2.21 -20.74
C ILE A 65 9.73 -2.21 -20.94
N ASP A 66 10.50 -1.86 -19.89
CA ASP A 66 11.96 -1.94 -19.89
C ASP A 66 12.50 -3.35 -20.19
N HIS A 67 11.84 -4.42 -19.76
CA HIS A 67 12.25 -5.78 -20.12
C HIS A 67 11.87 -6.17 -21.55
N LEU A 68 10.76 -5.64 -22.08
CA LEU A 68 10.31 -5.93 -23.45
C LEU A 68 11.11 -5.17 -24.51
N LEU A 69 11.63 -3.99 -24.15
CA LEU A 69 12.43 -3.13 -25.03
C LEU A 69 13.93 -3.22 -24.76
N SER A 70 14.35 -3.96 -23.72
CA SER A 70 15.77 -4.24 -23.48
C SER A 70 16.31 -5.10 -24.63
N THR A 71 17.30 -4.57 -25.32
CA THR A 71 18.11 -5.34 -26.30
C THR A 71 19.05 -6.32 -25.63
N ASP A 72 19.29 -6.16 -24.33
CA ASP A 72 20.07 -7.09 -23.53
C ASP A 72 19.12 -8.19 -23.02
N LYS A 73 19.29 -9.38 -23.59
CA LYS A 73 18.76 -10.64 -23.04
C LYS A 73 19.72 -11.19 -22.00
#